data_AF-A0A1R3KGU6-F1
#
_entry.id   AF-A0A1R3KGU6-F1
#
_cell.length_a   1.000
_cell.length_b   1.000
_cell.length_c   1.000
_cell.angle_alpha   90.00
_cell.angle_beta   90.00
_cell.angle_gamma   90.00
#
_symmetry.space_group_name_H-M   'P 1'
#
loop_
_entity.id
_entity.type
_entity.pdbx_description
1 polymer ?
#
loop_
_entity_poly.entity_id
_entity_poly.type
_entity_poly.pdbx_seq_one_letter_code
_entity_poly.pdbx_strand_id
1 'polypeptide(L)' 'MALKGRDIIAPGDGPIVLVLAPTRELAVQIQQEAAKFGASTKIKNTCIYGGVPKGPQLRDLQKGWGRRR' A
#
# COMPACT_ATOMS: atom_id res chain seq x y z
N MET A 1 29.85 -12.78 -7.88
CA MET A 1 28.79 -12.16 -7.06
C MET A 1 27.84 -11.44 -8.02
N ALA A 2 26.88 -12.18 -8.61
CA ALA A 2 25.92 -11.58 -9.53
C ALA A 2 24.86 -10.85 -8.69
N LEU A 3 24.72 -9.55 -8.90
CA LEU A 3 23.61 -8.79 -8.34
C LEU A 3 22.34 -9.40 -8.92
N LYS A 4 21.61 -10.16 -8.08
CA LYS A 4 20.29 -10.71 -8.39
C LYS A 4 19.44 -9.54 -8.89
N GLY A 5 19.04 -9.63 -10.17
CA GLY A 5 18.35 -8.56 -10.87
C GLY A 5 17.17 -8.04 -10.07
N ARG A 6 16.92 -6.73 -10.17
CA ARG A 6 15.65 -6.15 -9.71
C ARG A 6 14.55 -6.92 -10.43
N ASP A 7 13.83 -7.77 -9.72
CA ASP A 7 12.66 -8.43 -10.28
C ASP A 7 11.75 -7.34 -10.83
N ILE A 8 11.35 -7.47 -12.09
CA ILE A 8 10.47 -6.49 -12.73
C ILE A 8 9.14 -6.60 -12.00
N ILE A 9 8.83 -5.60 -11.18
CA ILE A 9 7.60 -5.59 -10.39
C ILE A 9 6.43 -5.49 -11.35
N ALA A 10 5.64 -6.56 -11.46
CA ALA A 10 4.46 -6.61 -12.29
C ALA A 10 3.22 -6.25 -11.46
N PRO A 11 2.14 -5.76 -12.11
CA PRO A 11 0.87 -5.58 -11.43
C PRO A 11 0.46 -6.85 -10.67
N GLY A 12 0.12 -6.72 -9.39
CA GLY A 12 -0.27 -7.85 -8.53
C GLY A 12 0.84 -8.45 -7.66
N ASP A 13 2.10 -8.00 -7.74
CA ASP A 13 3.17 -8.39 -6.79
C ASP A 13 2.98 -7.82 -5.38
N GLY A 14 2.02 -6.91 -5.20
CA GLY A 14 1.78 -6.20 -3.95
C GLY A 14 2.35 -4.78 -3.96
N PRO A 15 2.58 -4.19 -2.78
CA PRO A 15 3.09 -2.82 -2.67
C PRO A 15 4.53 -2.71 -3.17
N ILE A 16 4.78 -1.68 -3.97
CA ILE A 16 6.14 -1.30 -4.39
C ILE A 16 6.87 -0.43 -3.37
N VAL A 17 6.11 0.18 -2.44
CA VAL A 17 6.62 1.12 -1.43
C VAL A 17 5.91 0.85 -0.10
N LEU A 18 6.69 0.82 0.98
CA LEU A 18 6.20 0.77 2.36
C LEU A 18 6.58 2.07 3.08
N VAL A 19 5.58 2.75 3.65
CA VAL A 19 5.79 3.94 4.47
C VAL A 19 5.43 3.59 5.91
N LEU A 20 6.35 3.87 6.83
CA LEU A 20 6.15 3.66 8.27
C LEU A 20 5.97 5.02 8.96
N ALA A 21 5.00 5.10 9.87
CA ALA A 21 4.74 6.26 10.68
C ALA A 21 4.60 5.84 12.16
N PRO A 22 5.06 6.66 13.12
CA PRO A 22 5.08 6.32 14.54
C PRO A 22 3.70 6.39 15.20
N THR A 23 2.72 7.05 14.58
CA THR A 23 1.37 7.23 15.14
C THR A 23 0.30 6.96 14.09
N ARG A 24 -0.90 6.64 14.58
CA ARG A 24 -2.09 6.43 13.75
C ARG A 24 -2.45 7.69 12.97
N GLU A 25 -2.41 8.83 13.65
CA GLU A 25 -2.80 10.14 13.12
C GLU A 25 -1.90 10.53 11.96
N LEU A 26 -0.58 10.35 12.11
CA LEU A 26 0.37 10.64 11.05
C LEU A 26 0.22 9.68 9.86
N ALA A 27 -0.01 8.38 10.12
CA ALA A 27 -0.23 7.40 9.07
C ALA A 27 -1.47 7.74 8.22
N VAL A 28 -2.55 8.22 8.86
CA VAL A 28 -3.77 8.67 8.17
C VAL A 28 -3.52 9.94 7.35
N GLN A 29 -2.79 10.92 7.89
CA GLN A 29 -2.43 12.14 7.15
C GLN A 29 -1.60 11.82 5.90
N ILE A 30 -0.60 10.96 6.02
CA ILE A 30 0.21 10.50 4.87
C ILE A 30 -0.68 9.83 3.83
N GLN A 31 -1.62 8.96 4.24
CA GLN A 31 -2.54 8.31 3.33
C GLN A 31 -3.41 9.31 2.57
N GLN A 32 -3.93 10.33 3.28
CA GLN A 32 -4.77 11.38 2.68
C GLN A 32 -4.01 12.16 1.62
N GLU A 33 -2.77 12.57 1.89
CA GLU A 33 -1.93 13.22 0.88
C GLU A 33 -1.62 12.28 -0.28
N ALA A 34 -1.23 11.02 -0.01
CA ALA A 34 -0.97 10.02 -1.04
C ALA A 34 -2.19 9.75 -1.93
N ALA A 35 -3.41 9.79 -1.38
CA ALA A 35 -4.65 9.62 -2.12
C ALA A 35 -4.92 10.76 -3.12
N LYS A 36 -4.50 11.99 -2.81
CA LYS A 36 -4.61 13.13 -3.76
C LYS A 36 -3.81 12.88 -5.02
N PHE A 37 -2.61 12.32 -4.88
CA PHE A 37 -1.77 11.92 -6.03
C PHE A 37 -2.29 10.65 -6.71
N GLY A 38 -2.85 9.71 -5.96
CA GLY A 38 -3.47 8.48 -6.49
C GLY A 38 -4.78 8.68 -7.24
N ALA A 39 -5.39 9.87 -7.18
CA ALA A 39 -6.57 10.18 -7.99
C ALA A 39 -6.22 10.42 -9.47
N SER A 40 -5.06 11.02 -9.73
CA SER A 40 -4.58 11.32 -11.09
C SER A 40 -3.57 10.30 -11.63
N THR A 41 -2.95 9.53 -10.74
CA THR A 41 -2.02 8.45 -11.08
C THR A 41 -2.66 7.12 -10.68
N LYS A 42 -2.51 6.04 -11.46
CA LYS A 42 -3.12 4.71 -11.16
C LYS A 42 -2.51 4.01 -9.92
N ILE A 43 -1.98 4.79 -8.97
CA ILE A 43 -1.35 4.37 -7.74
C ILE A 43 -2.43 4.13 -6.69
N LYS A 44 -2.43 2.92 -6.14
CA LYS A 44 -3.29 2.55 -5.01
C LYS A 44 -2.46 2.55 -3.73
N ASN A 45 -3.06 3.02 -2.65
CA ASN A 45 -2.47 2.97 -1.31
C ASN A 45 -3.48 2.39 -0.30
N THR A 46 -2.98 1.88 0.81
CA THR A 46 -3.80 1.41 1.94
C THR A 46 -3.00 1.67 3.21
N CYS A 47 -3.65 2.28 4.21
CA CYS A 47 -3.05 2.54 5.52
C CYS A 47 -3.48 1.47 6.51
N ILE A 48 -2.51 0.88 7.21
CA ILE A 48 -2.73 -0.20 8.17
C ILE A 48 -2.29 0.26 9.56
N TYR A 49 -3.19 0.19 10.54
CA TYR A 49 -2.92 0.60 11.92
C TYR A 49 -3.81 -0.14 12.95
N GLY A 50 -3.35 -0.13 14.20
CA GLY A 50 -4.03 -0.78 15.33
C GLY A 50 -5.22 0.02 15.88
N GLY A 51 -6.00 -0.61 16.77
CA GLY A 51 -7.12 0.04 17.46
C GLY A 51 -8.44 0.14 16.68
N VAL A 52 -8.51 -0.41 15.47
CA VAL A 52 -9.73 -0.50 14.66
C VAL A 52 -9.92 -1.92 14.07
N PRO A 53 -11.13 -2.31 13.63
CA PRO A 53 -11.35 -3.64 13.07
C PRO A 53 -10.43 -3.97 11.90
N LYS A 54 -9.88 -5.19 11.89
CA LYS A 54 -8.96 -5.67 10.84
C LYS A 54 -9.67 -5.94 9.51
N GLY A 55 -10.94 -6.34 9.56
CA GLY A 55 -11.72 -6.75 8.39
C GLY A 55 -11.79 -5.70 7.27
N PRO A 56 -12.19 -4.45 7.55
CA PRO A 56 -12.18 -3.37 6.56
C PRO A 56 -10.79 -3.13 5.95
N GLN A 57 -9.75 -3.02 6.79
CA GLN A 57 -8.38 -2.78 6.35
C GLN A 57 -7.88 -3.89 5.41
N LEU A 58 -8.17 -5.15 5.75
CA LEU A 58 -7.78 -6.31 4.93
C LEU A 58 -8.52 -6.33 3.58
N ARG A 59 -9.81 -5.97 3.56
CA ARG A 59 -10.59 -5.87 2.31
C ARG A 59 -10.03 -4.78 1.39
N ASP A 60 -9.67 -3.63 1.94
CA ASP A 60 -9.11 -2.54 1.15
C ASP A 60 -7.74 -2.91 0.57
N LEU A 61 -6.91 -3.61 1.35
CA LEU A 61 -5.65 -4.18 0.88
C LEU A 61 -5.85 -5.16 -0.30
N GLN A 62 -6.84 -6.06 -0.18
CA GLN A 62 -7.16 -7.06 -1.22
C GLN A 62 -7.75 -6.44 -2.49
N LYS A 63 -8.56 -5.38 -2.38
CA LYS A 63 -9.06 -4.61 -3.54
C LYS A 63 -7.92 -3.89 -4.27
N GLY A 64 -6.94 -3.42 -3.51
CA GLY A 64 -5.74 -2.78 -4.03
C GLY A 64 -4.93 -3.73 -4.89
N TRP A 65 -4.63 -4.89 -4.34
CA TRP A 65 -3.70 -5.86 -4.89
C TRP A 65 -4.38 -7.22 -5.03
N GLY A 66 -5.05 -7.41 -6.17
CA GLY A 66 -5.63 -8.71 -6.50
C GLY A 66 -4.53 -9.77 -6.53
N ARG A 67 -4.80 -10.95 -5.95
CA ARG A 67 -3.88 -12.10 -6.04
C ARG A 67 -3.60 -12.37 -7.51
N ARG A 68 -2.31 -12.43 -7.86
CA ARG A 68 -1.89 -13.12 -9.08
C ARG A 68 -2.41 -14.55 -8.98
N ARG A 69 -3.25 -14.97 -9.95
CA ARG A 69 -3.56 -16.39 -10.12
C ARG A 69 -2.32 -17.11 -10.61
#